data_AF-T0XWG1-F1
#
_entry.id   AF-T0XWG1-F1
#
_cell.length_a   1.000
_cell.length_b   1.000
_cell.length_c   1.000
_cell.angle_alpha   90.00
_cell.angle_beta   90.00
_cell.angle_gamma   90.00
#
_symmetry.space_group_name_H-M   'P 1'
#
loop_
_entity.id
_entity.type
_entity.pdbx_description
1 polymer ?
#
loop_
_entity_poly.entity_id
_entity_poly.type
_entity_poly.pdbx_seq_one_letter_code
_entity_poly.pdbx_strand_id
1 'polypeptide(L)'
;MRVMTPEEMRETDGRAVREFGISEEILMERAGMAVSEVCRKFLGKRASRSGRRPVLAVAGAGHNGADSLVALRDLTSLGYPGEALVIEEDVSRHSAALRREIERLRIQGVPVRFPGEGGGRHRISHAGLIVDGILGTGFRGELS
;
A
#
# COMPACT_ATOMS: atom_id res chain seq x y z
N MET A 1 12.34 20.71 6.33
CA MET A 1 11.89 19.33 6.59
C MET A 1 12.99 18.63 7.36
N ARG A 2 12.72 18.05 8.53
CA ARG A 2 13.71 17.25 9.28
C ARG A 2 13.66 15.82 8.75
N VAL A 3 14.79 15.28 8.32
CA VAL A 3 14.92 13.86 7.93
C VAL A 3 15.15 13.06 9.20
N MET A 4 14.39 11.97 9.37
CA MET A 4 14.46 11.08 10.53
C MET A 4 15.13 9.77 10.13
N THR A 5 15.89 9.20 11.06
CA THR A 5 16.34 7.81 10.98
C THR A 5 15.16 6.84 11.19
N PRO A 6 15.29 5.56 10.77
CA PRO A 6 14.28 4.54 11.07
C PRO A 6 13.99 4.34 12.55
N GLU A 7 14.95 4.63 13.44
CA GLU A 7 14.76 4.56 14.88
C GLU A 7 13.98 5.77 15.40
N GLU A 8 14.32 6.98 14.97
CA GLU A 8 13.57 8.19 15.30
C GLU A 8 12.12 8.11 14.81
N MET A 9 11.88 7.56 13.61
CA MET A 9 10.53 7.38 13.06
C MET A 9 9.72 6.39 13.89
N ARG A 10 10.29 5.22 14.24
CA ARG A 10 9.62 4.24 15.12
C ARG A 10 9.31 4.81 16.49
N GLU A 11 10.22 5.57 17.08
CA GLU A 11 9.97 6.20 18.37
C GLU A 11 8.89 7.29 18.26
N THR A 12 8.87 8.06 17.18
CA THR A 12 7.83 9.06 16.93
C THR A 12 6.44 8.42 16.83
N ASP A 13 6.30 7.35 16.04
CA ASP A 13 5.05 6.59 15.93
C ASP A 13 4.67 5.96 17.27
N GLY A 14 5.64 5.38 17.98
CA GLY A 14 5.44 4.80 19.30
C GLY A 14 4.95 5.81 20.34
N ARG A 15 5.46 7.05 20.29
CA ARG A 15 4.97 8.15 21.15
C ARG A 15 3.57 8.59 20.77
N ALA A 16 3.23 8.65 19.48
CA ALA A 16 1.86 8.94 19.03
C ALA A 16 0.85 7.94 19.62
N VAL A 17 1.22 6.67 19.70
CA VAL A 17 0.41 5.63 20.34
C VAL A 17 0.35 5.80 21.87
N ARG A 18 1.51 5.87 22.53
CA ARG A 18 1.59 5.82 24.01
C ARG A 18 1.15 7.13 24.69
N GLU A 19 1.54 8.28 24.15
CA GLU A 19 1.34 9.59 24.78
C GLU A 19 0.07 10.28 24.28
N PHE A 20 -0.33 10.04 23.02
CA PHE A 20 -1.44 10.75 22.38
C PHE A 20 -2.66 9.86 22.09
N GLY A 21 -2.58 8.55 22.38
CA GLY A 21 -3.68 7.61 22.19
C GLY A 21 -4.08 7.39 20.73
N ILE A 22 -3.21 7.74 19.77
CA ILE A 22 -3.46 7.56 18.34
C ILE A 22 -3.10 6.11 17.99
N SER A 23 -4.07 5.31 17.57
CA SER A 23 -3.80 3.91 17.22
C SER A 23 -2.87 3.80 16.01
N GLU A 24 -2.06 2.74 15.96
CA GLU A 24 -1.23 2.41 14.79
C GLU A 24 -2.06 2.30 13.51
N GLU A 25 -3.31 1.85 13.63
CA GLU A 25 -4.25 1.79 12.52
C GLU A 25 -4.58 3.18 11.97
N ILE A 26 -4.80 4.19 12.82
CA ILE A 26 -5.04 5.57 12.37
C ILE A 26 -3.77 6.15 11.73
N LEU A 27 -2.59 5.86 12.28
CA LEU A 27 -1.31 6.31 11.70
C LEU A 27 -1.13 5.73 10.28
N MET A 28 -1.34 4.43 10.12
CA MET A 28 -1.29 3.72 8.84
C MET A 28 -2.33 4.24 7.85
N GLU A 29 -3.58 4.46 8.30
CA GLU A 29 -4.63 5.04 7.46
C GLU A 29 -4.20 6.41 6.91
N ARG A 30 -3.62 7.26 7.77
CA ARG A 30 -3.12 8.58 7.38
C ARG A 30 -1.94 8.49 6.42
N ALA A 31 -1.00 7.57 6.64
CA ALA A 31 0.13 7.35 5.75
C ALA A 31 -0.34 6.93 4.35
N GLY A 32 -1.20 5.92 4.26
CA GLY A 32 -1.74 5.45 2.97
C GLY A 32 -2.61 6.50 2.26
N MET A 33 -3.43 7.27 3.00
CA MET A 33 -4.19 8.38 2.43
C MET A 33 -3.26 9.46 1.84
N ALA A 34 -2.16 9.80 2.52
CA ALA A 34 -1.18 10.75 1.99
C ALA A 34 -0.53 10.25 0.69
N VAL A 35 -0.26 8.94 0.59
CA VAL A 35 0.20 8.32 -0.67
C VAL A 35 -0.88 8.42 -1.76
N SER A 36 -2.14 8.12 -1.45
CA SER A 36 -3.26 8.28 -2.39
C SER A 36 -3.39 9.71 -2.90
N GLU A 37 -3.28 10.71 -2.03
CA GLU A 37 -3.32 12.13 -2.42
C GLU A 37 -2.25 12.48 -3.45
N VAL A 38 -1.03 11.96 -3.28
CA VAL A 38 0.06 12.13 -4.25
C VAL A 38 -0.25 11.38 -5.54
N CYS A 39 -0.73 10.13 -5.47
CA CYS A 39 -1.13 9.34 -6.63
C CYS A 39 -2.18 10.07 -7.49
N ARG A 40 -3.17 10.71 -6.86
CA ARG A 40 -4.21 11.49 -7.56
C ARG A 40 -3.67 12.69 -8.32
N LYS A 41 -2.53 13.27 -7.90
CA LYS A 41 -1.86 14.34 -8.64
C LYS A 41 -1.25 13.82 -9.94
N PHE A 42 -0.73 12.60 -9.94
CA PHE A 42 -0.20 11.93 -11.14
C PHE A 42 -1.30 11.43 -12.08
N LEU A 43 -2.39 10.89 -11.52
CA LEU A 43 -3.50 10.34 -12.30
C LEU A 43 -4.43 11.40 -12.91
N GLY A 44 -4.36 12.64 -12.43
CA GLY A 44 -5.15 13.77 -12.93
C GLY A 44 -6.62 13.75 -12.49
N LYS A 45 -7.29 14.91 -12.58
CA LYS A 45 -8.63 15.11 -11.99
C LYS A 45 -9.82 14.57 -12.81
N ARG A 46 -9.74 14.43 -14.14
CA ARG A 46 -10.95 14.39 -15.00
C ARG A 46 -10.90 13.66 -16.35
N ALA A 47 -9.95 12.77 -16.64
CA ALA A 47 -10.09 11.94 -17.84
C ALA A 47 -11.16 10.85 -17.59
N SER A 48 -12.11 10.70 -18.52
CA SER A 48 -13.18 9.69 -18.59
C SER A 48 -12.81 8.35 -17.92
N ARG A 49 -13.77 7.68 -17.25
CA ARG A 49 -13.59 6.30 -16.74
C ARG A 49 -13.14 5.33 -17.85
N SER A 50 -13.44 5.63 -19.11
CA SER A 50 -12.95 4.88 -20.27
C SER A 50 -11.50 5.26 -20.59
N GLY A 51 -10.56 4.33 -20.40
CA GLY A 51 -9.16 4.47 -20.85
C GLY A 51 -8.13 4.69 -19.75
N ARG A 52 -8.51 4.71 -18.46
CA ARG A 52 -7.53 4.71 -17.37
C ARG A 52 -6.87 3.35 -17.26
N ARG A 53 -5.54 3.34 -17.42
CA ARG A 53 -4.73 2.20 -17.00
C ARG A 53 -4.86 2.03 -15.47
N PRO A 54 -4.89 0.79 -14.96
CA PRO A 54 -5.10 0.52 -13.55
C PRO A 54 -3.92 0.98 -12.69
N VAL A 55 -4.22 1.32 -11.44
CA VAL A 55 -3.21 1.44 -10.39
C VAL A 55 -2.83 0.04 -9.92
N LEU A 56 -1.53 -0.23 -9.81
CA LEU A 56 -1.03 -1.47 -9.24
C LEU A 56 -0.32 -1.16 -7.91
N ALA A 57 -0.87 -1.64 -6.79
CA ALA A 57 -0.11 -1.64 -5.54
C ALA A 57 0.73 -2.92 -5.47
N VAL A 58 2.04 -2.78 -5.29
CA VAL A 58 2.95 -3.93 -5.10
C VAL A 58 3.34 -3.96 -3.64
N ALA A 59 2.77 -4.88 -2.88
CA ALA A 59 2.88 -4.91 -1.44
C ALA A 59 3.81 -6.03 -0.97
N GLY A 60 4.76 -5.68 -0.10
CA GLY A 60 5.53 -6.66 0.68
C GLY A 60 4.72 -7.17 1.88
N ALA A 61 5.37 -7.96 2.75
CA ALA A 61 4.71 -8.62 3.88
C ALA A 61 4.39 -7.71 5.09
N GLY A 62 5.00 -6.52 5.15
CA GLY A 62 5.01 -5.64 6.33
C GLY A 62 4.06 -4.44 6.27
N HIS A 63 4.29 -3.47 7.16
CA HIS A 63 3.51 -2.23 7.26
C HIS A 63 3.54 -1.38 5.99
N ASN A 64 4.69 -1.31 5.30
CA ASN A 64 4.78 -0.59 4.01
C ASN A 64 3.86 -1.19 2.94
N GLY A 65 3.69 -2.52 2.97
CA GLY A 65 2.72 -3.21 2.13
C GLY A 65 1.31 -2.76 2.48
N ALA A 66 0.97 -2.74 3.76
CA ALA A 66 -0.33 -2.28 4.24
C ALA A 66 -0.62 -0.81 3.85
N ASP A 67 0.35 0.10 3.97
CA ASP A 67 0.22 1.50 3.55
C ASP A 67 -0.13 1.62 2.06
N SER A 68 0.54 0.82 1.21
CA SER A 68 0.24 0.77 -0.23
C SER A 68 -1.16 0.23 -0.52
N LEU A 69 -1.67 -0.71 0.30
CA LEU A 69 -3.02 -1.25 0.17
C LEU A 69 -4.08 -0.26 0.67
N VAL A 70 -3.81 0.52 1.72
CA VAL A 70 -4.65 1.65 2.14
C VAL A 70 -4.76 2.66 1.00
N ALA A 71 -3.63 3.02 0.38
CA ALA A 71 -3.62 3.95 -0.75
C ALA A 71 -4.46 3.42 -1.92
N LEU A 72 -4.31 2.14 -2.27
CA LEU A 72 -5.12 1.49 -3.31
C LEU A 72 -6.61 1.47 -2.94
N ARG A 73 -6.95 1.20 -1.67
CA ARG A 73 -8.33 1.17 -1.17
C ARG A 73 -9.02 2.53 -1.30
N ASP A 74 -8.32 3.61 -0.95
CA ASP A 74 -8.81 4.97 -1.14
C ASP A 74 -8.96 5.32 -2.63
N LEU A 75 -7.93 5.05 -3.45
CA LEU A 75 -7.98 5.29 -4.90
C LEU A 75 -9.15 4.54 -5.57
N THR A 76 -9.34 3.28 -5.23
CA THR A 76 -10.45 2.47 -5.78
C THR A 76 -11.81 2.95 -5.28
N SER A 77 -11.92 3.43 -4.04
CA SER A 77 -13.13 4.07 -3.50
C SER A 77 -13.47 5.36 -4.25
N LEU A 78 -12.46 6.08 -4.72
CA LEU A 78 -12.60 7.28 -5.57
C LEU A 78 -12.83 6.95 -7.05
N GLY A 79 -12.96 5.67 -7.40
CA GLY A 79 -13.29 5.21 -8.74
C GLY A 79 -12.11 5.05 -9.70
N TYR A 80 -10.87 5.07 -9.21
CA TYR A 80 -9.70 4.68 -10.00
C TYR A 80 -9.65 3.15 -10.10
N PRO A 81 -9.56 2.55 -11.30
CA PRO A 81 -9.37 1.11 -11.41
C PRO A 81 -8.01 0.72 -10.81
N GLY A 82 -7.95 -0.41 -10.14
CA GLY A 82 -6.68 -0.90 -9.60
C GLY A 82 -6.78 -2.32 -9.04
N GLU A 83 -5.60 -2.89 -8.78
CA GLU A 83 -5.44 -4.19 -8.17
C GLU A 83 -4.15 -4.21 -7.32
N ALA A 84 -4.07 -5.18 -6.41
CA ALA A 84 -2.89 -5.41 -5.59
C ALA A 84 -2.13 -6.66 -6.06
N LEU A 85 -0.80 -6.60 -6.01
CA LEU A 85 0.11 -7.73 -6.09
C LEU A 85 0.87 -7.83 -4.76
N VAL A 86 0.53 -8.82 -3.94
CA VAL A 86 1.23 -9.09 -2.67
C VAL A 86 2.36 -10.08 -2.99
N ILE A 87 3.61 -9.62 -2.90
CA ILE A 87 4.76 -10.41 -3.37
C ILE A 87 5.17 -11.54 -2.42
N GLU A 88 4.73 -11.48 -1.16
CA GLU A 88 4.92 -12.55 -0.20
C GLU A 88 3.74 -13.53 -0.27
N GLU A 89 4.01 -14.77 -0.68
CA GLU A 89 2.99 -15.82 -0.79
C GLU A 89 2.70 -16.50 0.55
N ASP A 90 3.68 -16.56 1.44
CA ASP A 90 3.49 -17.15 2.76
C ASP A 90 2.72 -16.18 3.66
N VAL A 91 1.41 -16.41 3.78
CA VAL A 91 0.49 -15.64 4.62
C VAL A 91 0.93 -15.59 6.08
N SER A 92 1.69 -16.59 6.57
CA SER A 92 2.20 -16.58 7.94
C SER A 92 3.22 -15.46 8.18
N ARG A 93 3.87 -14.97 7.11
CA ARG A 93 4.83 -13.86 7.14
C ARG A 93 4.15 -12.49 7.06
N HIS A 94 2.84 -12.45 6.77
CA HIS A 94 2.10 -11.19 6.66
C HIS A 94 1.86 -10.57 8.04
N SER A 95 2.25 -9.30 8.17
CA SER A 95 1.87 -8.47 9.31
C SER A 95 0.34 -8.44 9.49
N ALA A 96 -0.11 -8.25 10.73
CA ALA A 96 -1.55 -8.15 11.02
C ALA A 96 -2.20 -6.99 10.24
N ALA A 97 -1.49 -5.88 10.09
CA ALA A 97 -1.88 -4.73 9.28
C ALA A 97 -2.10 -5.10 7.81
N LEU A 98 -1.15 -5.81 7.19
CA LEU A 98 -1.28 -6.23 5.80
C LEU A 98 -2.48 -7.15 5.61
N ARG A 99 -2.64 -8.16 6.49
CA ARG A 99 -3.77 -9.10 6.42
C ARG A 99 -5.12 -8.37 6.48
N ARG A 100 -5.23 -7.37 7.36
CA ARG A 100 -6.43 -6.53 7.48
C ARG A 100 -6.71 -5.74 6.20
N GLU A 101 -5.72 -5.12 5.58
CA GLU A 101 -5.94 -4.38 4.33
C GLU A 101 -6.23 -5.28 3.14
N ILE A 102 -5.63 -6.48 3.08
CA ILE A 102 -6.01 -7.52 2.10
C ILE A 102 -7.50 -7.87 2.24
N GLU A 103 -7.97 -8.08 3.47
CA GLU A 103 -9.38 -8.37 3.75
C GLU A 103 -10.29 -7.21 3.32
N ARG A 104 -9.93 -5.96 3.67
CA ARG A 104 -10.69 -4.77 3.30
C ARG A 104 -10.79 -4.58 1.78
N LEU A 105 -9.71 -4.79 1.05
CA LEU A 105 -9.72 -4.73 -0.42
C LEU A 105 -10.63 -5.81 -1.01
N ARG A 106 -10.58 -7.04 -0.48
CA ARG A 106 -11.47 -8.13 -0.90
C ARG A 106 -12.93 -7.81 -0.64
N ILE A 107 -13.27 -7.24 0.51
CA ILE A 107 -14.64 -6.79 0.84
C ILE A 107 -15.10 -5.71 -0.16
N GLN A 108 -14.22 -4.81 -0.58
CA GLN A 108 -14.51 -3.79 -1.60
C GLN A 108 -14.60 -4.36 -3.03
N GLY A 109 -14.25 -5.63 -3.24
CA GLY A 109 -14.20 -6.26 -4.57
C GLY A 109 -12.97 -5.87 -5.39
N VAL A 110 -11.92 -5.34 -4.75
CA VAL A 110 -10.65 -5.03 -5.42
C VAL A 110 -9.81 -6.31 -5.51
N PRO A 111 -9.30 -6.68 -6.70
CA PRO A 111 -8.47 -7.88 -6.84
C PRO A 111 -7.18 -7.79 -6.03
N VAL A 112 -6.87 -8.85 -5.27
CA VAL A 112 -5.59 -9.05 -4.60
C VAL A 112 -4.98 -10.33 -5.15
N ARG A 113 -3.81 -10.21 -5.76
CA ARG A 113 -3.09 -11.28 -6.48
C ARG A 113 -1.78 -11.63 -5.80
N PHE A 114 -1.34 -12.86 -6.01
CA PHE A 114 -0.03 -13.36 -5.61
C PHE A 114 0.84 -13.73 -6.82
N PRO A 115 2.19 -13.76 -6.72
CA PRO A 115 3.08 -14.08 -7.84
C PRO A 115 2.77 -15.43 -8.50
N GLY A 116 2.45 -16.46 -7.72
CA GLY A 116 2.09 -17.80 -8.17
C GLY A 116 0.82 -17.88 -9.03
N GLU A 117 -0.04 -16.86 -9.02
CA GLU A 117 -1.18 -16.75 -9.93
C GLU A 117 -0.78 -16.36 -11.37
N GLY A 118 0.48 -16.02 -11.60
CA GLY A 118 1.00 -15.62 -12.91
C GLY A 118 0.51 -14.24 -13.36
N GLY A 119 1.09 -13.71 -14.45
CA GLY A 119 0.69 -12.42 -15.03
C GLY A 119 1.27 -11.18 -14.34
N GLY A 120 2.17 -11.31 -13.36
CA GLY A 120 2.80 -10.17 -12.67
C GLY A 120 3.49 -9.19 -13.63
N ARG A 121 4.30 -9.69 -14.58
CA ARG A 121 4.94 -8.85 -15.62
C ARG A 121 3.93 -8.09 -16.48
N HIS A 122 2.83 -8.75 -16.85
CA HIS A 122 1.76 -8.13 -17.62
C HIS A 122 1.09 -7.01 -16.83
N ARG A 123 0.78 -7.24 -15.54
CA ARG A 123 0.20 -6.22 -14.66
C ARG A 123 1.11 -4.99 -14.55
N ILE A 124 2.40 -5.21 -14.32
CA ILE A 124 3.41 -4.13 -14.26
C ILE A 124 3.45 -3.34 -15.57
N SER A 125 3.46 -4.00 -16.73
CA SER A 125 3.55 -3.30 -18.03
C SER A 125 2.28 -2.53 -18.41
N HIS A 126 1.14 -2.93 -17.87
CA HIS A 126 -0.16 -2.31 -18.14
C HIS A 126 -0.60 -1.29 -17.08
N ALA A 127 0.10 -1.22 -15.94
CA ALA A 127 -0.17 -0.25 -14.90
C ALA A 127 -0.01 1.19 -15.45
N GLY A 128 -0.91 2.06 -15.02
CA GLY A 128 -0.82 3.51 -15.25
C GLY A 128 -0.03 4.21 -14.15
N LEU A 129 -0.02 3.59 -12.97
CA LEU A 129 0.75 4.02 -11.81
C LEU A 129 1.04 2.78 -10.95
N ILE A 130 2.26 2.69 -10.43
CA ILE A 130 2.65 1.65 -9.47
C ILE A 130 2.88 2.32 -8.12
N VAL A 131 2.28 1.76 -7.08
CA VAL A 131 2.56 2.12 -5.68
C VAL A 131 3.47 1.04 -5.11
N ASP A 132 4.72 1.39 -4.85
CA ASP A 132 5.70 0.47 -4.26
C ASP A 132 5.56 0.44 -2.73
N GLY A 133 5.01 -0.67 -2.25
CA GLY A 133 4.87 -1.04 -0.85
C GLY A 133 5.76 -2.21 -0.45
N ILE A 134 6.81 -2.54 -1.21
CA ILE A 134 7.60 -3.76 -1.00
C ILE A 134 8.38 -3.69 0.32
N LEU A 135 9.27 -2.69 0.47
CA LEU A 135 10.15 -2.57 1.62
C LEU A 135 9.97 -1.22 2.32
N GLY A 136 9.87 -1.26 3.64
CA GLY A 136 9.86 -0.05 4.48
C GLY A 136 11.18 0.13 5.24
N THR A 137 11.21 1.17 6.08
CA THR A 137 12.35 1.54 6.93
C THR A 137 12.76 0.47 7.95
N GLY A 138 11.91 -0.52 8.19
CA GLY A 138 12.18 -1.67 9.06
C GLY A 138 12.84 -2.87 8.39
N PHE A 139 13.06 -2.84 7.07
CA PHE A 139 13.69 -3.96 6.37
C PHE A 139 15.13 -4.20 6.84
N ARG A 140 15.49 -5.47 7.00
CA ARG A 140 16.85 -5.93 7.30
C ARG A 140 17.15 -7.14 6.42
N GLY A 141 18.36 -7.19 5.87
CA GLY A 141 18.83 -8.33 5.06
C GLY A 141 19.14 -7.93 3.62
N GLU A 142 19.34 -8.95 2.79
CA GLU A 142 19.64 -8.79 1.36
C GLU A 142 18.40 -9.09 0.51
N LEU A 143 18.35 -8.50 -0.69
CA LEU A 143 17.36 -8.85 -1.69
C LEU A 143 17.86 -10.06 -2.46
N SER A 144 17.03 -11.10 -2.52
CA SER A 144 17.29 -12.36 -3.22
C SER A 144 16.30 -12.58 -4.34
#